data_AF-A0A7X8HTX6-F1
#
_entry.id   AF-A0A7X8HTX6-F1
#
_cell.length_a   1.000
_cell.length_b   1.000
_cell.length_c   1.000
_cell.angle_alpha   90.00
_cell.angle_beta   90.00
_cell.angle_gamma   90.00
#
_symmetry.space_group_name_H-M   'P 1'
#
loop_
_entity.id
_entity.type
_entity.pdbx_description
1 polymer ?
#
loop_
_entity_poly.entity_id
_entity_poly.type
_entity_poly.pdbx_seq_one_letter_code
_entity_poly.pdbx_strand_id
1 'polypeptide(L)'
;MLFLMDQVRTFFFMLLFGFTAGLAFRLYQAVLHKWKIKRFIIHILDIFFSILLGISGFLFLIFINHGDLRFYVILAIIVGFGISFLLLRSSSKD
;
A
#
# COMPACT_ATOMS: atom_id res chain seq x y z
N MET A 1 20.39 -16.47 -14.70
CA MET A 1 20.50 -15.02 -14.42
C MET A 1 19.15 -14.30 -14.43
N LEU A 2 18.21 -14.65 -15.31
CA LEU A 2 16.89 -13.99 -15.44
C LEU A 2 15.98 -14.11 -14.19
N PHE A 3 15.92 -15.29 -13.55
CA PHE A 3 15.05 -15.51 -12.38
C PHE A 3 15.32 -14.60 -11.18
N LEU A 4 16.58 -14.28 -10.87
CA LEU A 4 16.91 -13.42 -9.73
C LEU A 4 16.51 -11.97 -10.00
N MET A 5 16.71 -11.50 -11.23
CA MET A 5 16.35 -10.15 -11.63
C MET A 5 14.83 -9.93 -11.61
N ASP A 6 14.06 -10.96 -11.97
CA ASP A 6 12.59 -10.89 -11.87
C ASP A 6 12.13 -10.80 -10.42
N GLN A 7 12.75 -11.56 -9.51
CA GLN A 7 12.45 -11.51 -8.07
C GLN A 7 12.75 -10.13 -7.48
N VAL A 8 13.93 -9.58 -7.76
CA VAL A 8 14.34 -8.25 -7.28
C VAL A 8 13.42 -7.17 -7.85
N ARG A 9 13.09 -7.25 -9.13
CA ARG A 9 12.16 -6.32 -9.78
C ARG A 9 10.78 -6.36 -9.11
N THR A 10 10.22 -7.55 -8.89
CA THR A 10 8.94 -7.69 -8.16
C THR A 10 9.03 -7.13 -6.76
N PHE A 11 10.11 -7.39 -6.03
CA PHE A 11 10.30 -6.85 -4.69
C PHE A 11 10.23 -5.32 -4.68
N PHE A 12 10.99 -4.64 -5.54
CA PHE A 12 10.98 -3.17 -5.60
C PHE A 12 9.63 -2.60 -6.03
N PHE A 13 8.93 -3.24 -6.98
CA PHE A 13 7.59 -2.80 -7.35
C PHE A 13 6.58 -2.98 -6.22
N MET A 14 6.63 -4.09 -5.48
CA MET A 14 5.72 -4.32 -4.35
C MET A 14 6.07 -3.43 -3.15
N LEU A 15 7.33 -3.06 -3.00
CA LEU A 15 7.78 -2.04 -2.06
C LEU A 15 7.23 -0.66 -2.44
N LEU A 16 7.33 -0.28 -3.72
CA LEU A 16 6.75 0.96 -4.22
C LEU A 16 5.23 0.98 -4.07
N PHE A 17 4.55 -0.14 -4.34
CA PHE A 17 3.11 -0.28 -4.12
C PHE A 17 2.75 -0.10 -2.64
N GLY A 18 3.49 -0.72 -1.72
CA GLY A 18 3.28 -0.52 -0.29
C GLY A 18 3.47 0.94 0.13
N PHE A 19 4.48 1.61 -0.42
CA PHE A 19 4.73 3.02 -0.19
C PHE A 19 3.57 3.90 -0.66
N THR A 20 3.11 3.72 -1.91
CA THR A 20 1.99 4.48 -2.46
C THR A 20 0.68 4.15 -1.75
N ALA A 21 0.46 2.90 -1.34
CA ALA A 21 -0.67 2.49 -0.52
C ALA A 21 -0.72 3.25 0.81
N GLY A 22 0.41 3.41 1.49
CA GLY A 22 0.48 4.16 2.74
C GLY A 22 0.30 5.67 2.59
N LEU A 23 0.72 6.24 1.45
CA LEU A 23 0.36 7.62 1.09
C LEU A 23 -1.14 7.75 0.84
N ALA A 24 -1.72 6.87 0.02
CA ALA A 24 -3.13 6.86 -0.33
C ALA A 24 -4.02 6.70 0.91
N PHE A 25 -3.65 5.80 1.82
CA PHE A 25 -4.36 5.59 3.09
C PHE A 25 -4.43 6.88 3.93
N ARG A 26 -3.34 7.65 3.97
CA ARG A 26 -3.34 8.92 4.71
C ARG A 26 -4.14 10.01 4.04
N LEU A 27 -4.05 10.14 2.72
CA LEU A 27 -4.91 11.07 1.98
C LEU A 27 -6.38 10.75 2.21
N TYR A 28 -6.73 9.46 2.14
CA TYR A 28 -8.05 8.95 2.45
C TYR A 28 -8.50 9.35 3.87
N GLN A 29 -7.69 9.09 4.90
CA GLN A 29 -8.03 9.48 6.28
C GLN A 29 -8.14 11.00 6.46
N ALA A 30 -7.24 11.78 5.85
CA ALA A 30 -7.26 13.23 5.91
C ALA A 30 -8.54 13.81 5.29
N VAL A 31 -8.98 13.25 4.16
CA VAL A 31 -10.25 13.63 3.51
C VAL A 31 -11.44 13.31 4.42
N LEU A 32 -11.50 12.10 4.99
CA LEU A 32 -12.58 11.71 5.89
C LEU A 32 -12.67 12.60 7.13
N HIS A 33 -11.53 12.94 7.72
CA HIS A 33 -11.47 13.83 8.88
C HIS A 33 -11.90 15.26 8.53
N LYS A 34 -11.39 15.81 7.42
CA LYS A 34 -11.73 17.16 6.95
C LYS A 34 -13.22 17.30 6.64
N TRP A 35 -13.84 16.25 6.10
CA TRP A 35 -15.25 16.24 5.73
C TRP A 35 -16.19 15.88 6.90
N LYS A 36 -15.65 15.66 8.11
CA LYS A 36 -16.41 15.33 9.33
C LYS A 36 -17.41 14.19 9.13
N ILE A 37 -16.99 13.16 8.39
CA ILE A 37 -17.84 12.00 8.07
C ILE A 37 -18.27 11.30 9.37
N LYS A 38 -19.53 10.84 9.44
CA LYS A 38 -20.05 10.12 10.60
C LYS A 38 -19.26 8.82 10.83
N ARG A 39 -18.98 8.50 12.10
CA ARG A 39 -18.18 7.32 12.51
C ARG A 39 -18.64 6.00 11.90
N PHE A 40 -19.95 5.77 11.79
CA PHE A 40 -20.48 4.55 11.16
C PHE A 40 -20.12 4.43 9.66
N ILE A 41 -20.15 5.56 8.93
CA ILE A 41 -19.81 5.60 7.51
C ILE A 41 -18.31 5.39 7.32
N ILE A 42 -17.47 5.90 8.23
CA ILE A 42 -16.01 5.69 8.21
C ILE A 42 -15.70 4.19 8.22
N HIS A 43 -16.35 3.40 9.10
CA HIS A 43 -16.12 1.95 9.14
C HIS A 43 -16.46 1.24 7.83
N ILE A 44 -17.55 1.63 7.17
CA ILE A 44 -17.93 1.08 5.86
C ILE A 44 -16.89 1.45 4.81
N LEU A 45 -16.47 2.71 4.78
CA LEU A 45 -15.46 3.19 3.85
C LEU A 45 -14.09 2.55 4.11
N ASP A 46 -13.73 2.22 5.36
CA ASP A 46 -12.46 1.56 5.71
C ASP A 46 -12.43 0.13 5.15
N ILE A 47 -13.56 -0.58 5.25
CA ILE A 47 -13.72 -1.91 4.65
C ILE A 47 -13.61 -1.80 3.13
N PHE A 48 -14.30 -0.84 2.51
CA PHE A 48 -14.25 -0.65 1.06
C PHE A 48 -12.82 -0.29 0.59
N PHE A 49 -12.14 0.59 1.31
CA PHE A 49 -10.76 0.97 1.03
C PHE A 49 -9.82 -0.21 1.12
N SER A 50 -9.94 -1.04 2.16
CA SER A 50 -9.07 -2.21 2.34
C SER A 50 -9.30 -3.29 1.27
N ILE A 51 -10.55 -3.53 0.87
CA ILE A 51 -10.87 -4.42 -0.26
C ILE A 51 -10.28 -3.88 -1.56
N LEU A 52 -10.47 -2.59 -1.85
CA LEU A 52 -9.95 -1.96 -3.07
C LEU A 52 -8.43 -2.02 -3.12
N LEU A 53 -7.76 -1.78 -1.99
CA LEU A 53 -6.31 -1.88 -1.88
C LEU A 53 -5.81 -3.32 -2.06
N GLY A 54 -6.50 -4.30 -1.47
CA GLY A 54 -6.19 -5.72 -1.62
C GLY A 54 -6.32 -6.19 -3.07
N ILE A 55 -7.43 -5.83 -3.74
CA ILE A 55 -7.65 -6.12 -5.15
C ILE A 55 -6.58 -5.44 -6.01
N SER A 56 -6.31 -4.16 -5.78
CA SER A 56 -5.29 -3.42 -6.52
C SER A 56 -3.91 -4.05 -6.38
N GLY A 57 -3.50 -4.41 -5.16
CA GLY A 57 -2.21 -5.06 -4.91
C GLY A 57 -2.11 -6.43 -5.55
N PHE A 58 -3.19 -7.21 -5.53
CA PHE A 58 -3.23 -8.52 -6.17
C PHE A 58 -3.19 -8.43 -7.70
N LEU A 59 -3.95 -7.52 -8.30
CA LEU A 59 -3.91 -7.26 -9.75
C LEU A 59 -2.52 -6.78 -10.19
N PHE A 60 -1.89 -5.91 -9.38
CA PHE A 60 -0.54 -5.45 -9.63
C PHE A 60 0.48 -6.59 -9.57
N LEU A 61 0.31 -7.52 -8.61
CA LEU A 61 1.13 -8.72 -8.52
C LEU A 61 0.95 -9.66 -9.72
N ILE A 62 -0.29 -9.83 -10.20
CA ILE A 62 -0.57 -10.57 -11.44
C ILE A 62 0.17 -9.95 -12.62
N PHE A 63 0.13 -8.63 -12.74
CA PHE A 63 0.77 -7.91 -13.83
C PHE A 63 2.30 -8.06 -13.82
N ILE A 64 2.93 -8.08 -12.64
CA ILE A 64 4.40 -8.04 -12.52
C ILE A 64 5.05 -9.43 -12.40
N ASN A 65 4.39 -10.35 -11.71
CA ASN A 65 4.93 -11.68 -11.38
C ASN A 65 3.90 -12.78 -11.60
N HIS A 66 2.95 -12.58 -12.51
CA HIS A 66 1.93 -13.58 -12.86
C HIS A 66 1.09 -14.10 -11.68
N GLY A 67 1.10 -13.39 -10.54
CA GLY A 67 0.33 -13.75 -9.35
C GLY A 67 1.08 -14.64 -8.36
N ASP A 68 2.38 -14.89 -8.57
CA ASP A 68 3.20 -15.66 -7.64
C ASP A 68 3.31 -14.93 -6.29
N LEU A 69 2.49 -15.35 -5.33
CA LEU A 69 2.51 -14.81 -3.98
C LEU A 69 3.65 -15.43 -3.19
N ARG A 70 4.75 -14.69 -3.06
CA ARG A 70 5.94 -15.10 -2.29
C ARG A 70 6.08 -14.26 -1.03
N PHE A 71 6.75 -14.80 -0.01
CA PHE A 71 6.90 -14.13 1.28
C PHE A 71 7.50 -12.72 1.16
N TYR A 72 8.51 -12.54 0.31
CA TYR A 72 9.15 -11.24 0.12
C TYR A 72 8.22 -10.18 -0.46
N VAL A 73 7.15 -10.57 -1.17
CA VAL A 73 6.14 -9.64 -1.71
C VAL A 73 5.38 -8.98 -0.57
N ILE A 74 4.92 -9.77 0.39
CA ILE A 74 4.19 -9.29 1.57
C ILE A 74 5.12 -8.41 2.40
N LEU A 75 6.37 -8.86 2.60
CA LEU A 75 7.38 -8.09 3.31
C LEU A 75 7.63 -6.74 2.63
N ALA A 76 7.76 -6.71 1.30
CA ALA A 76 8.00 -5.48 0.54
C ALA A 76 6.85 -4.48 0.73
N ILE A 77 5.60 -4.94 0.65
CA ILE A 77 4.42 -4.07 0.87
C ILE A 77 4.45 -3.48 2.28
N ILE A 78 4.67 -4.30 3.31
CA ILE A 78 4.70 -3.85 4.71
C ILE A 78 5.81 -2.82 4.92
N VAL A 79 7.00 -3.10 4.40
CA VAL A 79 8.16 -2.20 4.50
C VAL A 79 7.89 -0.89 3.77
N GLY A 80 7.40 -0.93 2.53
CA GLY A 80 7.03 0.26 1.77
C GLY A 80 5.99 1.11 2.49
N PHE A 81 4.94 0.48 3.01
CA PHE A 81 3.91 1.15 3.78
C PHE A 81 4.49 1.82 5.04
N GLY A 82 5.36 1.13 5.76
CA GLY A 82 6.08 1.65 6.93
C GLY A 82 6.99 2.83 6.60
N ILE A 83 7.73 2.77 5.48
CA ILE A 83 8.57 3.88 4.99
C ILE A 83 7.70 5.11 4.72
N SER A 84 6.55 4.93 4.07
CA SER A 84 5.61 6.03 3.88
C SER A 84 5.26 6.65 5.24
N PHE A 85 4.96 5.81 6.26
CA PHE A 85 4.61 6.23 7.61
C PHE A 85 5.65 7.14 8.24
N LEU A 86 6.90 6.70 8.21
CA LEU A 86 8.03 7.39 8.81
C LEU A 86 8.35 8.71 8.12
N LEU A 87 8.40 8.75 6.79
CA LEU A 87 8.76 9.95 6.04
C LEU A 87 7.77 11.10 6.29
N LEU A 88 6.48 10.81 6.23
CA LEU A 88 5.46 11.83 6.46
C LEU A 88 5.32 12.24 7.93
N ARG A 89 5.70 11.35 8.87
CA ARG A 89 5.79 11.73 10.29
C ARG A 89 6.94 12.72 10.53
N SER A 90 8.04 12.57 9.81
CA SER A 90 9.16 13.51 9.84
C SER A 90 8.74 14.89 9.34
N SER A 91 8.00 14.95 8.23
CA SER A 91 7.55 16.21 7.60
C SER A 91 6.56 17.04 8.44
N SER A 92 6.02 16.50 9.52
CA SER A 92 5.09 17.20 10.43
C SER A 92 5.78 17.84 11.63
N LYS A 93 7.10 17.68 11.78
CA LYS A 93 7.89 18.19 12.91
C LYS A 93 8.72 19.44 12.60
N ASP A 94 8.71 19.89 11.35
CA ASP A 94 9.31 21.16 10.90
C ASP A 94 8.23 22.26 10.81
#